data_AF-A0A9W9F802-F1
#
_entry.id   AF-A0A9W9F802-F1
#
_cell.length_a   1.000
_cell.length_b   1.000
_cell.length_c   1.000
_cell.angle_alpha   90.00
_cell.angle_beta   90.00
_cell.angle_gamma   90.00
#
_symmetry.space_group_name_H-M   'P 1'
#
loop_
_entity.id
_entity.type
_entity.pdbx_description
1 polymer ?
#
loop_
_entity_poly.entity_id
_entity_poly.type
_entity_poly.pdbx_seq_one_letter_code
_entity_poly.pdbx_strand_id
1 'polypeptide(L)' 'MIGWVKEWIGDRYLKSYDRKLSYDQLREAVRAAWDAIPTTFLDQQIDLMQARCQAAIDALGGYTPY' A
#
# COMPACT_ATOMS: atom_id res chain seq x y z
N MET A 1 -2.72 1.39 -0.06
CA MET A 1 -2.07 1.00 -1.34
C MET A 1 -0.55 0.85 -1.23
N ILE A 2 0.22 1.91 -0.89
CA ILE A 2 1.69 1.83 -0.74
C ILE A 2 2.12 0.84 0.37
N GLY A 3 1.37 0.73 1.47
CA GLY A 3 1.63 -0.23 2.55
C GLY A 3 1.59 -1.68 2.06
N TRP A 4 0.52 -2.06 1.37
CA TRP A 4 0.32 -3.42 0.85
C TRP A 4 1.44 -3.85 -0.11
N VAL A 5 1.84 -2.97 -1.06
CA VAL A 5 2.94 -3.28 -1.99
C VAL A 5 4.27 -3.47 -1.24
N LYS A 6 4.54 -2.64 -0.22
CA LYS A 6 5.74 -2.77 0.60
C LYS A 6 5.73 -4.07 1.42
N GLU A 7 4.62 -4.41 2.05
CA GLU A 7 4.45 -5.65 2.82
C GLU A 7 4.61 -6.88 1.92
N TRP A 8 3.95 -6.89 0.77
CA TRP A 8 4.01 -8.00 -0.20
C TRP A 8 5.42 -8.24 -0.74
N ILE A 9 6.16 -7.16 -1.07
CA ILE A 9 7.57 -7.26 -1.47
C ILE A 9 8.42 -7.73 -0.28
N GLY A 10 8.14 -7.23 0.91
CA GLY A 10 8.77 -7.61 2.17
C GLY A 10 8.77 -9.13 2.38
N ASP A 11 7.58 -9.71 2.40
CA ASP A 11 7.36 -11.14 2.65
C ASP A 11 8.05 -12.05 1.62
N ARG A 12 8.12 -11.61 0.37
CA ARG A 12 8.57 -12.44 -0.75
C ARG A 12 10.04 -12.27 -1.11
N TYR A 13 10.57 -11.06 -1.00
CA TYR A 13 11.90 -10.72 -1.48
C TYR A 13 12.86 -10.31 -0.37
N LEU A 14 12.34 -9.86 0.78
CA LEU A 14 13.11 -9.26 1.86
C LEU A 14 12.91 -9.99 3.19
N LYS A 15 12.92 -11.34 3.17
CA LYS A 15 12.85 -12.19 4.38
C LYS A 15 13.85 -11.80 5.48
N SER A 16 14.97 -11.20 5.09
CA SER A 16 15.86 -10.42 5.95
C SER A 16 15.93 -9.00 5.38
N TYR A 17 15.43 -8.02 6.13
CA TYR A 17 15.38 -6.60 5.74
C TYR A 17 16.74 -5.99 5.32
N ASP A 18 17.85 -6.68 5.60
CA ASP A 18 19.21 -6.25 5.24
C ASP A 18 19.58 -6.46 3.76
N ARG A 19 18.80 -7.22 2.99
CA ARG A 19 19.08 -7.39 1.56
C ARG A 19 18.54 -6.20 0.77
N LYS A 20 19.42 -5.39 0.18
CA LYS A 20 19.01 -4.39 -0.81
C LYS A 20 18.85 -5.04 -2.18
N LEU A 21 17.67 -4.86 -2.80
CA LEU A 21 17.43 -5.23 -4.19
C LEU A 21 18.16 -4.27 -5.12
N SER A 22 18.68 -4.78 -6.24
CA SER A 22 19.08 -3.90 -7.34
C SER A 22 17.87 -3.16 -7.90
N TYR A 23 18.11 -2.12 -8.71
CA TYR A 23 17.01 -1.39 -9.35
C TYR A 23 16.10 -2.30 -10.18
N ASP A 24 16.66 -3.18 -11.01
CA ASP A 24 15.88 -4.10 -11.85
C ASP A 24 15.07 -5.09 -11.01
N GLN A 25 15.67 -5.61 -9.92
CA GLN A 25 14.96 -6.49 -9.00
C GLN A 25 13.82 -5.78 -8.29
N LEU A 26 14.03 -4.52 -7.86
CA LEU A 26 12.99 -3.73 -7.24
C LEU A 26 11.86 -3.40 -8.24
N ARG A 27 12.21 -3.06 -9.48
CA ARG A 27 11.25 -2.77 -10.54
C ARG A 27 10.34 -3.96 -10.80
N GLU A 28 10.91 -5.16 -10.92
CA GLU A 28 10.12 -6.38 -11.15
C GLU A 28 9.31 -6.78 -9.90
N ALA A 29 9.87 -6.59 -8.70
CA ALA A 29 9.12 -6.83 -7.46
C ALA A 29 7.92 -5.88 -7.31
N VAL A 30 8.05 -4.60 -7.67
CA VAL A 30 6.96 -3.62 -7.66
C VAL A 30 5.87 -3.97 -8.67
N ARG A 31 6.25 -4.38 -9.89
CA ARG A 31 5.30 -4.85 -10.91
C ARG A 31 4.54 -6.08 -10.44
N ALA A 32 5.25 -7.09 -9.96
CA ALA A 32 4.64 -8.33 -9.46
C ALA A 32 3.72 -8.07 -8.26
N ALA A 33 4.09 -7.15 -7.38
CA ALA A 33 3.24 -6.72 -6.27
C ALA A 33 1.98 -6.03 -6.79
N TRP A 34 2.11 -5.10 -7.73
CA TRP A 34 0.98 -4.40 -8.33
C TRP A 34 -0.04 -5.38 -8.96
N ASP A 35 0.44 -6.34 -9.73
CA ASP A 35 -0.39 -7.35 -10.39
C ASP A 35 -1.04 -8.32 -9.40
N ALA A 36 -0.47 -8.46 -8.20
CA ALA A 36 -0.98 -9.35 -7.16
C ALA A 36 -2.01 -8.69 -6.23
N ILE A 37 -2.31 -7.39 -6.38
CA ILE A 37 -3.29 -6.70 -5.54
C ILE A 37 -4.68 -7.33 -5.75
N PRO A 38 -5.31 -7.91 -4.72
CA PRO A 38 -6.66 -8.44 -4.84
C PRO A 38 -7.66 -7.31 -5.13
N THR A 39 -8.62 -7.55 -6.02
CA THR A 39 -9.70 -6.59 -6.29
C THR A 39 -10.47 -6.24 -5.02
N THR A 40 -10.69 -7.22 -4.14
CA THR A 40 -11.34 -7.02 -2.83
C THR A 40 -10.60 -6.02 -1.93
N PHE A 41 -9.26 -5.98 -2.01
CA PHE A 41 -8.49 -4.96 -1.30
C PHE A 41 -8.76 -3.57 -1.88
N LEU A 42 -8.86 -3.44 -3.20
CA LEU A 42 -9.19 -2.17 -3.86
C LEU A 42 -10.60 -1.70 -3.50
N ASP A 43 -11.58 -2.61 -3.51
CA ASP A 43 -12.96 -2.32 -3.12
C ASP A 43 -13.02 -1.78 -1.68
N GLN A 44 -12.32 -2.42 -0.74
CA GLN A 44 -12.19 -1.92 0.63
C GLN A 44 -11.59 -0.50 0.71
N GLN A 45 -10.62 -0.16 -0.16
CA GLN A 45 -10.07 1.20 -0.17
C GLN A 45 -11.09 2.23 -0.68
N ILE A 46 -11.97 1.84 -1.61
CA ILE A 46 -13.05 2.69 -2.11
C ILE A 46 -14.08 2.90 -1.01
N ASP A 47 -14.50 1.83 -0.32
CA ASP A 47 -15.46 1.91 0.78
C ASP A 47 -14.96 2.80 1.93
N LEU A 48 -13.66 2.76 2.22
CA LEU A 48 -13.04 3.63 3.22
C LEU A 48 -13.06 5.11 2.84
N MET A 49 -13.25 5.48 1.58
CA MET A 49 -13.21 6.88 1.14
C MET A 49 -14.22 7.74 1.90
N GLN A 50 -15.42 7.21 2.16
CA GLN A 50 -16.43 7.93 2.93
C GLN A 50 -15.94 8.24 4.36
N ALA A 51 -15.31 7.28 5.02
CA ALA A 51 -14.74 7.46 6.36
C ALA A 51 -13.60 8.50 6.36
N ARG A 52 -12.76 8.52 5.31
CA ARG A 52 -11.71 9.54 5.15
C ARG A 52 -12.29 10.94 5.00
N CYS A 53 -13.32 11.10 4.17
CA CYS A 53 -13.99 12.36 3.99
C CYS A 53 -14.62 12.85 5.30
N GLN A 54 -15.27 11.96 6.05
CA GLN A 54 -15.84 12.32 7.34
C GLN A 54 -14.74 12.75 8.34
N ALA A 55 -13.63 12.02 8.41
CA ALA A 55 -12.51 12.40 9.27
C ALA A 55 -11.93 13.77 8.91
N ALA A 56 -11.86 14.11 7.63
CA ALA A 56 -11.40 15.42 7.18
C ALA A 56 -12.37 16.54 7.57
N ILE A 57 -13.68 16.28 7.49
CA ILE A 57 -14.72 17.22 7.96
C ILE A 57 -14.58 17.43 9.47
N ASP A 58 -14.46 16.35 10.24
CA ASP A 58 -14.33 16.40 11.69
C ASP A 58 -13.05 17.12 12.12
N ALA A 59 -11.99 17.01 11.31
CA ALA A 59 -10.73 17.72 11.50
C ALA A 59 -10.75 19.18 10.98
N LEU A 60 -11.89 19.69 10.51
CA LEU A 60 -12.03 21.02 9.89
C LEU A 60 -11.04 21.26 8.74
N GLY A 61 -10.80 20.21 7.94
CA GLY A 61 -9.81 20.21 6.86
C GLY A 61 -8.37 19.96 7.30
N GLY A 62 -8.13 19.66 8.58
CA GLY A 62 -6.83 19.29 9.13
C GLY A 62 -6.37 17.88 8.74
N TYR A 63 -5.14 17.53 9.13
CA TYR A 63 -4.56 16.21 8.92
C TYR A 63 -5.37 15.12 9.64
N THR A 64 -5.51 13.97 8.99
CA THR A 64 -6.13 12.76 9.56
C THR A 64 -5.20 11.56 9.36
N PRO A 65 -5.24 10.54 10.24
CA PRO A 65 -4.35 9.37 10.15
C PRO A 65 -4.72 8.36 9.06
N TYR A 66 -5.68 8.70 8.18
CA TYR A 66 -6.22 7.85 7.13
C TYR A 66 -5.37 7.76 5.85
#